data_AF-A0A853I8S2-F1
#
_entry.id   AF-A0A853I8S2-F1
#
_cell.length_a   1.000
_cell.length_b   1.000
_cell.length_c   1.000
_cell.angle_alpha   90.00
_cell.angle_beta   90.00
_cell.angle_gamma   90.00
#
_symmetry.space_group_name_H-M   'P 1'
#
loop_
_entity.id
_entity.type
_entity.pdbx_description
1 polymer ?
#
loop_
_entity_poly.entity_id
_entity_poly.type
_entity_poly.pdbx_seq_one_letter_code
_entity_poly.pdbx_strand_id
1 'polypeptide(L)'
;MLKKSLIVEISKNDSALDDYLQIVSMDAACVAKRYWKNPDLHSYNGNKIHPITLLSHANNQNFITDYNSGGYKAYLSGSEIAKNIVALGLTPTRFKFCLLAGCKGAENKDQAGLYIQIGDAFAIPVVASTTPVKLATTNTQITLTPQDQGQWKVYFPAESSIYDLKNERCKEIHEYLMGYVFQCLTE
;
A
#
# COMPACT_ATOMS: atom_id res chain seq x y z
N MET A 1 -12.89 -20.33 -0.44
CA MET A 1 -12.60 -19.39 -1.55
C MET A 1 -11.37 -18.59 -1.16
N LEU A 2 -10.26 -18.78 -1.88
CA LEU A 2 -8.97 -18.16 -1.55
C LEU A 2 -8.96 -16.69 -1.96
N LYS A 3 -8.35 -15.89 -1.11
CA LYS A 3 -8.59 -14.46 -0.98
C LYS A 3 -7.27 -13.77 -1.37
N LYS A 4 -7.22 -13.16 -2.57
CA LYS A 4 -5.98 -12.65 -3.22
C LYS A 4 -5.73 -11.16 -2.89
N SER A 5 -4.51 -10.65 -3.05
CA SER A 5 -4.20 -9.21 -3.01
C SER A 5 -3.30 -8.87 -4.20
N LEU A 6 -3.33 -7.64 -4.71
CA LEU A 6 -2.36 -7.15 -5.71
C LEU A 6 -1.38 -6.22 -5.01
N ILE A 7 -0.08 -6.43 -5.15
CA ILE A 7 0.97 -5.54 -4.61
C ILE A 7 1.74 -4.92 -5.78
N VAL A 8 1.90 -3.60 -5.76
CA VAL A 8 2.65 -2.84 -6.76
C VAL A 8 3.86 -2.21 -6.07
N GLU A 9 5.05 -2.55 -6.55
CA GLU A 9 6.31 -1.89 -6.17
C GLU A 9 6.45 -0.56 -6.90
N ILE A 10 6.85 0.50 -6.20
CA ILE A 10 6.98 1.85 -6.77
C ILE A 10 8.47 2.27 -6.96
N SER A 11 9.43 1.45 -6.55
CA SER A 11 10.88 1.71 -6.66
C SER A 11 11.50 1.20 -7.96
N LYS A 12 12.48 1.94 -8.51
CA LYS A 12 13.20 1.58 -9.74
C LYS A 12 14.58 0.94 -9.53
N ASN A 13 15.31 1.24 -8.44
CA ASN A 13 16.73 0.85 -8.30
C ASN A 13 17.21 0.68 -6.85
N ASP A 14 16.33 0.43 -5.88
CA ASP A 14 16.81 0.28 -4.51
C ASP A 14 17.44 -1.11 -4.33
N SER A 15 18.77 -1.15 -4.29
CA SER A 15 19.53 -2.37 -3.97
C SER A 15 19.37 -2.78 -2.50
N ALA A 16 18.71 -1.98 -1.65
CA ALA A 16 18.28 -2.40 -0.32
C ALA A 16 16.90 -3.08 -0.33
N LEU A 17 16.16 -3.00 -1.44
CA LEU A 17 14.99 -3.84 -1.75
C LEU A 17 15.36 -5.09 -2.55
N ASP A 18 16.67 -5.37 -2.74
CA ASP A 18 17.14 -6.64 -3.35
C ASP A 18 16.76 -7.89 -2.52
N ASP A 19 16.08 -7.72 -1.38
CA ASP A 19 15.43 -8.81 -0.64
C ASP A 19 13.94 -8.52 -0.34
N TYR A 20 13.09 -8.68 -1.37
CA TYR A 20 11.64 -8.94 -1.34
C TYR A 20 10.68 -7.74 -1.44
N LEU A 21 10.02 -7.64 -2.60
CA LEU A 21 8.58 -7.39 -2.65
C LEU A 21 7.87 -8.42 -3.54
N GLN A 22 6.94 -9.13 -2.90
CA GLN A 22 6.35 -10.38 -3.36
C GLN A 22 4.85 -10.32 -3.08
N ILE A 23 4.01 -10.43 -4.12
CA ILE A 23 2.57 -10.68 -3.91
C ILE A 23 2.39 -12.12 -3.47
N VAL A 24 2.01 -12.33 -2.22
CA VAL A 24 1.55 -13.64 -1.73
C VAL A 24 0.21 -13.96 -2.40
N SER A 25 0.21 -14.87 -3.37
CA SER A 25 -0.99 -15.65 -3.70
C SER A 25 -1.07 -16.76 -2.67
N MET A 26 -2.13 -16.81 -1.85
CA MET A 26 -2.26 -17.83 -0.80
C MET A 26 -2.72 -19.21 -1.29
N ASP A 27 -2.47 -19.56 -2.55
CA ASP A 27 -2.42 -20.97 -2.95
C ASP A 27 -0.97 -21.41 -2.82
N ALA A 28 -0.74 -22.45 -2.01
CA ALA A 28 0.53 -23.15 -1.76
C ALA A 28 1.73 -22.63 -2.59
N ALA A 29 2.70 -22.04 -1.89
CA ALA A 29 3.89 -21.33 -2.39
C ALA A 29 3.65 -19.84 -2.72
N CYS A 30 4.23 -18.99 -1.88
CA CYS A 30 4.33 -17.55 -2.08
C CYS A 30 5.12 -17.26 -3.37
N VAL A 31 4.44 -16.90 -4.46
CA VAL A 31 5.11 -16.59 -5.74
C VAL A 31 5.20 -15.08 -5.94
N ALA A 32 6.40 -14.52 -5.76
CA ALA A 32 6.72 -13.16 -6.22
C ALA A 32 6.69 -13.12 -7.74
N LYS A 33 5.96 -12.17 -8.30
CA LYS A 33 6.15 -11.77 -9.69
C LYS A 33 6.78 -10.39 -9.71
N ARG A 34 8.00 -10.31 -10.22
CA ARG A 34 8.71 -9.06 -10.49
C ARG A 34 8.33 -8.62 -11.91
N TYR A 35 7.87 -7.39 -12.07
CA TYR A 35 7.51 -6.85 -13.37
C TYR A 35 8.67 -6.01 -13.89
N TRP A 36 9.30 -6.45 -14.98
CA TRP A 36 10.49 -5.77 -15.52
C TRP A 36 10.19 -4.85 -16.70
N LYS A 37 8.97 -4.86 -17.24
CA LYS A 37 8.49 -3.94 -18.29
C LYS A 37 6.97 -3.79 -18.19
N ASN A 38 6.49 -2.55 -18.30
CA ASN A 38 5.09 -2.09 -18.32
C ASN A 38 4.07 -3.22 -18.22
N PRO A 39 3.80 -3.72 -17.00
CA PRO A 39 2.88 -4.83 -16.84
C PRO A 39 1.48 -4.39 -17.25
N ASP A 40 0.81 -5.20 -18.06
CA ASP A 40 -0.63 -5.04 -18.28
C ASP A 40 -1.35 -5.49 -16.99
N LEU A 41 -1.88 -4.52 -16.25
CA LEU A 41 -2.58 -4.75 -15.00
C LEU A 41 -4.09 -5.03 -15.19
N HIS A 42 -4.61 -5.03 -16.43
CA HIS A 42 -6.05 -5.20 -16.69
C HIS A 42 -6.63 -6.50 -16.10
N SER A 43 -5.83 -7.57 -16.07
CA SER A 43 -6.23 -8.89 -15.55
C SER A 43 -6.30 -8.97 -14.02
N TYR A 44 -5.77 -7.98 -13.30
CA TYR A 44 -5.61 -8.02 -11.83
C TYR A 44 -6.68 -7.24 -11.08
N ASN A 45 -7.68 -6.70 -11.78
CA ASN A 45 -8.75 -5.91 -11.20
C ASN A 45 -9.67 -6.78 -10.30
N GLY A 46 -9.41 -6.74 -9.00
CA GLY A 46 -9.86 -7.69 -7.97
C GLY A 46 -11.36 -7.78 -7.64
N ASN A 47 -12.27 -7.42 -8.56
CA ASN A 47 -13.72 -7.54 -8.43
C ASN A 47 -14.33 -6.97 -7.14
N LYS A 48 -13.69 -5.96 -6.54
CA LYS A 48 -14.00 -5.33 -5.23
C LYS A 48 -13.82 -6.23 -4.01
N ILE A 49 -13.22 -7.40 -4.17
CA ILE A 49 -13.00 -8.36 -3.09
C ILE A 49 -11.61 -8.16 -2.47
N HIS A 50 -10.66 -7.71 -3.27
CA HIS A 50 -9.23 -7.67 -2.93
C HIS A 50 -8.75 -6.21 -2.86
N PRO A 51 -7.84 -5.85 -1.96
CA PRO A 51 -7.16 -4.58 -1.94
C PRO A 51 -6.00 -4.59 -2.91
N ILE A 52 -5.53 -3.39 -3.20
CA ILE A 52 -4.23 -3.14 -3.80
C ILE A 52 -3.28 -2.63 -2.71
N THR A 53 -2.06 -3.13 -2.67
CA THR A 53 -1.00 -2.64 -1.79
C THR A 53 0.04 -1.91 -2.62
N LEU A 54 0.37 -0.69 -2.24
CA LEU A 54 1.47 0.08 -2.82
C LEU A 54 2.65 0.01 -1.85
N LEU A 55 3.77 -0.54 -2.29
CA LEU A 55 4.99 -0.60 -1.47
C LEU A 55 6.10 0.22 -2.12
N SER A 56 6.64 1.13 -1.33
CA SER A 56 7.96 1.72 -1.52
C SER A 56 8.30 2.49 -0.23
N HIS A 57 9.57 2.85 -0.07
CA HIS A 57 9.92 3.92 0.85
C HIS A 57 9.11 5.18 0.53
N ALA A 58 8.64 5.84 1.58
CA ALA A 58 7.83 7.04 1.46
C ALA A 58 8.19 8.01 2.58
N ASN A 59 7.83 9.27 2.35
CA ASN A 59 7.63 10.24 3.41
C ASN A 59 6.13 10.58 3.50
N ASN A 60 5.79 11.60 4.27
CA ASN A 60 4.40 12.00 4.51
C ASN A 60 3.64 12.53 3.27
N GLN A 61 4.33 12.81 2.16
CA GLN A 61 3.74 13.40 0.96
C GLN A 61 4.04 12.62 -0.33
N ASN A 62 5.16 11.92 -0.39
CA ASN A 62 5.72 11.37 -1.61
C ASN A 62 6.25 9.95 -1.41
N PHE A 63 6.09 9.13 -2.45
CA PHE A 63 6.86 7.91 -2.59
C PHE A 63 8.25 8.22 -3.15
N ILE A 64 9.24 7.47 -2.69
CA ILE A 64 10.59 7.48 -3.26
C ILE A 64 10.59 6.47 -4.41
N THR A 65 10.93 6.92 -5.61
CA THR A 65 10.82 6.07 -6.82
C THR A 65 12.17 5.71 -7.42
N ASP A 66 13.24 6.37 -7.00
CA ASP A 66 14.60 6.04 -7.42
C ASP A 66 15.58 6.19 -6.25
N TYR A 67 16.43 5.19 -6.11
CA TYR A 67 17.58 5.18 -5.23
C TYR A 67 18.81 4.98 -6.12
N ASN A 68 19.29 6.06 -6.74
CA ASN A 68 20.52 5.95 -7.51
C ASN A 68 21.71 5.88 -6.56
N SER A 69 22.69 5.03 -6.89
CA SER A 69 23.94 4.80 -6.16
C SER A 69 24.80 6.07 -5.94
N GLY A 70 24.43 7.20 -6.55
CA GLY A 70 25.01 8.53 -6.31
C GLY A 70 24.28 9.40 -5.29
N GLY A 71 23.29 8.87 -4.54
CA GLY A 71 22.59 9.60 -3.48
C GLY A 71 21.41 10.47 -3.92
N TYR A 72 21.08 10.51 -5.21
CA TYR A 72 19.91 11.22 -5.72
C TYR A 72 18.64 10.39 -5.51
N LYS A 73 17.66 10.99 -4.81
CA LYS A 73 16.32 10.43 -4.59
C LYS A 73 15.33 11.12 -5.52
N ALA A 74 14.64 10.34 -6.33
CA ALA A 74 13.46 10.83 -7.05
C ALA A 74 12.22 10.62 -6.18
N TYR A 75 11.36 11.63 -6.14
CA TYR A 75 10.12 11.61 -5.38
C TYR A 75 8.95 11.80 -6.34
N LEU A 76 7.90 11.00 -6.17
CA LEU A 76 6.63 11.21 -6.85
C LEU A 76 5.53 11.38 -5.81
N SER A 77 4.66 12.37 -6.07
CA SER A 77 3.47 12.59 -5.26
C SER A 77 2.52 11.39 -5.37
N GLY A 78 1.61 11.27 -4.40
CA GLY A 78 0.56 10.24 -4.47
C GLY A 78 -0.26 10.36 -5.75
N SER A 79 -0.55 11.58 -6.19
CA SER A 79 -1.32 11.83 -7.42
C SER A 79 -0.60 11.32 -8.68
N GLU A 80 0.72 11.49 -8.78
CA GLU A 80 1.53 11.03 -9.92
C GLU A 80 1.65 9.51 -9.94
N ILE A 81 1.86 8.89 -8.78
CA ILE A 81 1.84 7.43 -8.65
C ILE A 81 0.51 6.84 -9.10
N ALA A 82 -0.60 7.43 -8.65
CA ALA A 82 -1.92 6.96 -9.03
C ALA A 82 -2.15 7.06 -10.55
N LYS A 83 -1.79 8.20 -11.17
CA LYS A 83 -1.86 8.39 -12.63
C LYS A 83 -1.05 7.34 -13.38
N ASN A 84 0.18 7.08 -12.94
CA ASN A 84 1.05 6.08 -13.56
C ASN A 84 0.45 4.67 -13.47
N ILE A 85 -0.12 4.29 -12.32
CA ILE A 85 -0.75 2.98 -12.13
C ILE A 85 -1.99 2.82 -13.01
N VAL A 86 -2.83 3.85 -13.12
CA VAL A 86 -4.02 3.83 -14.01
C VAL A 86 -3.59 3.74 -15.47
N ALA A 87 -2.52 4.43 -15.87
CA ALA A 87 -1.98 4.38 -17.22
C ALA A 87 -1.45 2.98 -17.62
N LEU A 88 -1.12 2.13 -16.64
CA LEU A 88 -0.76 0.72 -16.85
C LEU A 88 -1.97 -0.23 -16.97
N GLY A 89 -3.20 0.32 -17.05
CA GLY A 89 -4.43 -0.45 -17.27
C GLY A 89 -5.14 -0.91 -16.00
N LEU A 90 -4.67 -0.49 -14.82
CA LEU A 90 -5.38 -0.80 -13.57
C LEU A 90 -6.66 0.03 -13.45
N THR A 91 -7.73 -0.58 -12.94
CA THR A 91 -8.97 0.10 -12.57
C THR A 91 -9.11 0.08 -11.03
N PRO A 92 -8.61 1.10 -10.31
CA PRO A 92 -8.53 1.08 -8.84
C PRO A 92 -9.86 0.86 -8.13
N THR A 93 -10.98 1.36 -8.68
CA THR A 93 -12.33 1.18 -8.14
C THR A 93 -12.83 -0.27 -8.14
N ARG A 94 -12.08 -1.19 -8.76
CA ARG A 94 -12.29 -2.65 -8.67
C ARG A 94 -11.52 -3.31 -7.53
N PHE A 95 -10.88 -2.53 -6.66
CA PHE A 95 -10.30 -3.02 -5.41
C PHE A 95 -11.14 -2.56 -4.22
N LYS A 96 -11.06 -3.31 -3.12
CA LYS A 96 -11.82 -3.01 -1.90
C LYS A 96 -11.30 -1.75 -1.21
N PHE A 97 -9.98 -1.61 -1.13
CA PHE A 97 -9.25 -0.46 -0.60
C PHE A 97 -7.80 -0.50 -1.10
N CYS A 98 -7.05 0.57 -0.85
CA CYS A 98 -5.61 0.64 -1.06
C CYS A 98 -4.86 0.59 0.28
N LEU A 99 -3.82 -0.23 0.40
CA LEU A 99 -2.90 -0.21 1.53
C LEU A 99 -1.58 0.44 1.11
N LEU A 100 -1.16 1.50 1.78
CA LEU A 100 0.16 2.06 1.60
C LEU A 100 1.13 1.40 2.59
N ALA A 101 1.96 0.52 2.06
CA ALA A 101 3.08 -0.08 2.77
C ALA A 101 4.34 0.79 2.60
N GLY A 102 4.18 2.09 2.84
CA GLY A 102 5.24 3.09 2.84
C GLY A 102 5.28 3.86 4.15
N CYS A 103 6.48 4.24 4.59
CA CYS A 103 6.67 4.93 5.86
C CYS A 103 5.90 6.25 5.91
N LYS A 104 5.22 6.53 7.04
CA LYS A 104 4.63 7.85 7.36
C LYS A 104 3.56 8.34 6.39
N GLY A 105 2.94 7.46 5.60
CA GLY A 105 1.94 7.85 4.59
C GLY A 105 0.73 8.62 5.14
N ALA A 106 0.44 8.53 6.45
CA ALA A 106 -0.60 9.29 7.16
C ALA A 106 -0.06 10.19 8.30
N GLU A 107 1.24 10.53 8.29
CA GLU A 107 1.82 11.42 9.31
C GLU A 107 1.24 12.84 9.23
N ASN A 108 0.98 13.34 8.01
CA ASN A 108 0.34 14.63 7.81
C ASN A 108 -1.18 14.51 7.98
N LYS A 109 -1.74 15.31 8.89
CA LYS A 109 -3.17 15.34 9.22
C LYS A 109 -3.98 16.25 8.30
N ASP A 110 -3.31 17.09 7.51
CA ASP A 110 -3.95 17.99 6.53
C ASP A 110 -4.20 17.26 5.20
N GLN A 111 -4.97 17.88 4.30
CA GLN A 111 -5.34 17.35 2.97
C GLN A 111 -4.17 17.04 2.01
N ALA A 112 -2.91 17.21 2.45
CA ALA A 112 -1.71 16.95 1.66
C ALA A 112 -1.09 15.57 1.91
N GLY A 113 -1.63 14.75 2.82
CA GLY A 113 -1.09 13.42 3.13
C GLY A 113 -1.06 12.48 1.92
N LEU A 114 -0.03 11.65 1.80
CA LEU A 114 0.15 10.70 0.69
C LEU A 114 -1.09 9.82 0.46
N TYR A 115 -1.68 9.31 1.54
CA TYR A 115 -2.91 8.50 1.51
C TYR A 115 -4.16 9.25 1.03
N ILE A 116 -4.23 10.56 1.24
CA ILE A 116 -5.33 11.40 0.75
C ILE A 116 -5.19 11.56 -0.76
N GLN A 117 -3.99 11.94 -1.24
CA GLN A 117 -3.73 12.11 -2.67
C GLN A 117 -3.98 10.83 -3.47
N ILE A 118 -3.58 9.67 -2.94
CA ILE A 118 -3.88 8.37 -3.57
C ILE A 118 -5.38 8.08 -3.52
N GLY A 119 -6.05 8.35 -2.39
CA GLY A 119 -7.47 8.07 -2.21
C GLY A 119 -8.33 8.90 -3.16
N ASP A 120 -8.03 10.18 -3.31
CA ASP A 120 -8.70 11.07 -4.26
C ASP A 120 -8.53 10.58 -5.70
N ALA A 121 -7.31 10.17 -6.06
CA ALA A 121 -7.02 9.70 -7.41
C ALA A 121 -7.61 8.31 -7.73
N PHE A 122 -7.66 7.41 -6.74
CA PHE A 122 -8.21 6.06 -6.91
C PHE A 122 -9.71 5.96 -6.64
N ALA A 123 -10.28 6.95 -5.94
CA ALA A 123 -11.66 6.96 -5.47
C ALA A 123 -12.04 5.72 -4.64
N ILE A 124 -11.10 5.19 -3.85
CA ILE A 124 -11.29 4.08 -2.91
C ILE A 124 -10.68 4.41 -1.54
N PRO A 125 -11.10 3.75 -0.45
CA PRO A 125 -10.49 3.96 0.86
C PRO A 125 -9.00 3.64 0.83
N VAL A 126 -8.19 4.42 1.57
CA VAL A 126 -6.73 4.22 1.64
C VAL A 126 -6.27 4.11 3.08
N VAL A 127 -5.53 3.06 3.37
CA VAL A 127 -4.94 2.77 4.69
C VAL A 127 -3.47 3.13 4.66
N ALA A 128 -3.01 3.90 5.65
CA ALA A 128 -1.59 4.24 5.79
C ALA A 128 -1.20 4.46 7.26
N SER A 129 0.09 4.29 7.55
CA SER A 129 0.66 4.46 8.89
C SER A 129 1.05 5.91 9.16
N THR A 130 0.85 6.38 10.40
CA THR A 130 1.32 7.69 10.86
C THR A 130 2.83 7.73 11.09
N THR A 131 3.49 6.59 11.23
CA THR A 131 4.94 6.46 11.50
C THR A 131 5.59 5.55 10.45
N PRO A 132 6.94 5.40 10.45
CA PRO A 132 7.60 4.39 9.65
C PRO A 132 7.01 3.00 9.91
N VAL A 133 6.98 2.15 8.88
CA VAL A 133 6.42 0.79 8.98
C VAL A 133 7.57 -0.20 8.94
N LYS A 134 7.63 -1.08 9.93
CA LYS A 134 8.52 -2.25 9.91
C LYS A 134 7.83 -3.38 9.15
N LEU A 135 8.55 -3.93 8.17
CA LEU A 135 8.15 -5.15 7.48
C LEU A 135 8.87 -6.33 8.14
N ALA A 136 8.11 -7.38 8.48
CA ALA A 136 8.66 -8.64 8.94
C ALA A 136 8.06 -9.77 8.10
N THR A 137 8.89 -10.74 7.72
CA THR A 137 8.44 -11.91 6.95
C THR A 137 8.68 -13.18 7.75
N THR A 138 7.76 -14.13 7.61
CA THR A 138 7.96 -15.53 7.93
C THR A 138 7.70 -16.36 6.68
N ASN A 139 7.97 -17.68 6.71
CA ASN A 139 7.75 -18.57 5.56
C ASN A 139 6.30 -18.55 5.02
N THR A 140 5.33 -18.00 5.75
CA THR A 140 3.92 -17.97 5.37
C THR A 140 3.23 -16.62 5.55
N GLN A 141 3.91 -15.58 6.07
CA GLN A 141 3.26 -14.35 6.53
C GLN A 141 4.11 -13.10 6.31
N ILE A 142 3.46 -11.97 6.03
CA ILE A 142 4.10 -10.64 5.92
C ILE A 142 3.40 -9.70 6.91
N THR A 143 4.12 -9.26 7.91
CA THR A 143 3.62 -8.32 8.91
C THR A 143 4.12 -6.92 8.63
N LEU A 144 3.20 -5.96 8.64
CA LEU A 144 3.47 -4.52 8.56
C LEU A 144 3.07 -3.88 9.88
N THR A 145 4.04 -3.31 10.60
CA THR A 145 3.80 -2.72 11.92
C THR A 145 4.28 -1.27 11.94
N PRO A 146 3.39 -0.29 12.21
CA PRO A 146 3.79 1.07 12.54
C PRO A 146 4.78 1.07 13.71
N GLN A 147 5.91 1.74 13.56
CA GLN A 147 6.91 1.89 14.61
C GLN A 147 6.51 2.99 15.60
N ASP A 148 7.19 3.08 16.74
CA ASP A 148 7.09 4.20 17.69
C ASP A 148 5.64 4.54 18.11
N GLN A 149 4.83 3.51 18.39
CA GLN A 149 3.40 3.64 18.74
C GLN A 149 2.54 4.29 17.64
N GLY A 150 2.98 4.21 16.39
CA GLY A 150 2.21 4.68 15.24
C GLY A 150 0.87 3.98 15.08
N GLN A 151 -0.02 4.67 14.38
CA GLN A 151 -1.39 4.21 14.16
C GLN A 151 -1.65 4.05 12.67
N TRP A 152 -2.54 3.13 12.34
CA TRP A 152 -3.14 3.06 11.02
C TRP A 152 -4.31 4.03 10.94
N LYS A 153 -4.27 4.91 9.94
CA LYS A 153 -5.38 5.78 9.57
C LYS A 153 -5.98 5.28 8.26
N VAL A 154 -7.27 5.53 8.09
CA VAL A 154 -8.02 5.23 6.88
C VAL A 154 -8.64 6.52 6.37
N TYR A 155 -8.36 6.87 5.12
CA TYR A 155 -9.03 7.94 4.41
C TYR A 155 -10.16 7.38 3.55
N PHE A 156 -11.35 7.98 3.64
CA PHE A 156 -12.48 7.71 2.76
C PHE A 156 -12.70 8.91 1.84
N PRO A 157 -12.32 8.82 0.54
CA PRO A 157 -12.37 9.97 -0.37
C PRO A 157 -13.80 10.49 -0.59
N ALA A 158 -14.77 9.58 -0.71
CA ALA A 158 -16.18 9.93 -0.87
C ALA A 158 -16.76 10.75 0.30
N GLU A 159 -16.17 10.62 1.49
CA GLU A 159 -16.59 11.32 2.71
C GLU A 159 -15.65 12.48 3.05
N SER A 160 -14.53 12.61 2.33
CA SER A 160 -13.43 13.52 2.67
C SER A 160 -13.02 13.42 4.15
N SER A 161 -13.07 12.21 4.71
CA SER A 161 -12.98 11.96 6.15
C SER A 161 -11.89 10.95 6.49
N ILE A 162 -11.25 11.14 7.65
CA ILE A 162 -10.15 10.32 8.15
C ILE A 162 -10.58 9.66 9.45
N TYR A 163 -10.33 8.36 9.56
CA TYR A 163 -10.65 7.57 10.74
C TYR A 163 -9.43 6.77 11.21
N ASP A 164 -9.40 6.49 12.51
CA ASP A 164 -8.56 5.41 13.03
C ASP A 164 -9.01 4.05 12.49
N LEU A 165 -8.06 3.15 12.24
CA LEU A 165 -8.38 1.79 11.75
C LEU A 165 -9.30 1.03 12.73
N LYS A 166 -9.22 1.33 14.03
CA LYS A 166 -10.07 0.73 15.08
C LYS A 166 -11.49 1.29 15.13
N ASN A 167 -11.82 2.33 14.35
CA ASN A 167 -13.16 2.89 14.29
C ASN A 167 -14.15 1.92 13.63
N GLU A 168 -15.41 1.89 14.07
CA GLU A 168 -16.45 1.00 13.50
C GLU A 168 -16.64 1.22 11.99
N ARG A 169 -16.46 2.46 11.50
CA ARG A 169 -16.50 2.78 10.06
C ARG A 169 -15.48 1.96 9.26
N CYS A 170 -14.37 1.60 9.88
CA CYS A 170 -13.26 0.86 9.30
C CYS A 170 -13.36 -0.65 9.54
N LYS A 171 -14.41 -1.16 10.19
CA LYS A 171 -14.51 -2.57 10.63
C LYS A 171 -14.18 -3.57 9.53
N GLU A 172 -14.73 -3.42 8.33
CA GLU A 172 -14.46 -4.34 7.24
C GLU A 172 -13.00 -4.32 6.75
N ILE A 173 -12.35 -3.16 6.79
CA ILE A 173 -10.94 -3.00 6.42
C ILE A 173 -10.06 -3.57 7.54
N HIS A 174 -10.42 -3.32 8.80
CA HIS A 174 -9.75 -3.85 9.97
C HIS A 174 -9.82 -5.39 9.99
N GLU A 175 -11.01 -5.98 9.84
CA GLU A 175 -11.20 -7.44 9.76
C GLU A 175 -10.46 -8.04 8.58
N TYR A 176 -10.39 -7.33 7.44
CA TYR A 176 -9.55 -7.76 6.33
C TYR A 176 -8.07 -7.76 6.75
N LEU A 177 -7.54 -6.66 7.27
CA LEU A 177 -6.12 -6.58 7.63
C LEU A 177 -5.75 -7.56 8.76
N MET A 178 -6.64 -7.82 9.71
CA MET A 178 -6.41 -8.79 10.80
C MET A 178 -6.64 -10.25 10.39
N GLY A 179 -7.56 -10.50 9.45
CA GLY A 179 -7.89 -11.84 8.95
C GLY A 179 -6.95 -12.34 7.86
N TYR A 180 -6.24 -11.44 7.20
CA TYR A 180 -5.01 -11.73 6.47
C TYR A 180 -3.88 -11.66 7.48
N VAL A 181 -2.81 -12.43 7.31
CA VAL A 181 -1.67 -12.26 8.22
C VAL A 181 -0.88 -11.00 7.88
N PHE A 182 -1.46 -9.85 8.23
CA PHE A 182 -0.79 -8.62 8.62
C PHE A 182 -1.08 -8.46 10.12
N GLN A 183 -0.38 -9.20 10.98
CA GLN A 183 -0.59 -9.04 12.43
C GLN A 183 -0.11 -7.67 12.87
N CYS A 184 -1.01 -6.68 12.92
CA CYS A 184 -0.77 -5.45 13.66
C CYS A 184 -0.79 -5.82 15.15
N LEU A 185 0.38 -6.17 15.69
CA LEU A 185 0.56 -6.21 17.14
C LEU A 185 0.45 -4.76 17.62
N THR A 186 -0.73 -4.42 18.15
CA THR A 186 -0.80 -3.33 19.11
C THR A 186 -0.34 -3.92 20.42
N GLU A 187 0.85 -3.53 20.87
CA GLU A 187 1.17 -3.62 22.30
C GLU A 187 0.15 -2.81 23.11
#